data_AF-A0A7C5M8L2-F1
#
_entry.id   AF-A0A7C5M8L2-F1
#
_cell.length_a   1.000
_cell.length_b   1.000
_cell.length_c   1.000
_cell.angle_alpha   90.00
_cell.angle_beta   90.00
_cell.angle_gamma   90.00
#
_symmetry.space_group_name_H-M   'P 1'
#
loop_
_entity.id
_entity.type
_entity.pdbx_description
1 polymer ?
#
loop_
_entity_poly.entity_id
_entity_poly.type
_entity_poly.pdbx_seq_one_letter_code
_entity_poly.pdbx_strand_id
1 'polypeptide(L)'
;MTRNLSRAMLGLALTTALFSWAGDALAQSGASQKKQQQAPAKVVDPVCGMQVDPAKAAAKSEYKGQTIYFCSDYCKRKFDAAPETYLKKPAPKK
;
A
#
# COMPACT_ATOMS: atom_id res chain seq x y z
N MET A 1 6.10 40.07 36.90
CA MET A 1 7.22 40.74 36.21
C MET A 1 8.48 40.56 37.05
N THR A 2 9.64 40.49 36.38
CA THR A 2 11.03 40.57 36.87
C THR A 2 11.74 39.36 37.51
N ARG A 3 12.57 38.74 36.65
CA ARG A 3 14.04 38.55 36.74
C ARG A 3 14.63 37.45 37.67
N ASN A 4 15.20 36.45 36.99
CA ASN A 4 16.56 35.91 37.16
C ASN A 4 17.29 36.21 38.47
N LEU A 5 17.66 35.16 39.22
CA LEU A 5 18.88 35.20 40.03
C LEU A 5 19.48 33.80 40.25
N SER A 6 20.73 33.67 39.81
CA SER A 6 21.80 32.86 40.38
C SER A 6 21.71 31.33 40.36
N ARG A 7 22.27 30.81 39.27
CA ARG A 7 23.34 29.80 39.24
C ARG A 7 24.06 29.65 40.60
N ALA A 8 23.74 28.62 41.36
CA ALA A 8 24.56 28.12 42.46
C ALA A 8 24.97 26.69 42.13
N MET A 9 26.21 26.54 41.67
CA MET A 9 26.90 25.27 41.71
C MET A 9 27.16 24.92 43.17
N LEU A 10 26.63 23.79 43.62
CA LEU A 10 27.27 22.99 44.67
C LEU A 10 27.08 21.54 44.26
N GLY A 11 28.11 20.98 43.64
CA GLY A 11 28.18 19.56 43.37
C GLY A 11 28.25 18.79 44.68
N LEU A 12 27.37 17.81 44.83
CA LEU A 12 27.66 16.58 45.56
C LEU A 12 27.01 15.46 44.76
N ALA A 13 27.85 14.78 44.00
CA ALA A 13 27.52 13.65 43.15
C ALA A 13 26.90 12.52 43.98
N LEU A 14 25.64 12.11 43.75
CA LEU A 14 25.14 10.77 44.12
C LEU A 14 23.70 10.41 43.65
N THR A 15 23.20 10.91 42.52
CA THR A 15 21.90 10.45 41.97
C THR A 15 21.88 10.23 40.45
N THR A 16 23.03 10.23 39.79
CA THR A 16 23.16 9.97 38.35
C THR A 16 23.12 8.49 38.02
N ALA A 17 21.99 7.78 38.21
CA ALA A 17 21.83 6.42 37.64
C ALA A 17 20.40 5.83 37.61
N LEU A 18 19.32 6.61 37.55
CA LEU A 18 17.98 6.03 37.31
C LEU A 18 17.21 6.60 36.12
N PHE A 19 17.84 7.45 35.30
CA PHE A 19 17.29 7.82 33.98
C PHE A 19 18.30 7.49 32.88
N SER A 20 18.68 6.21 32.85
CA SER A 20 19.45 5.64 31.74
C SER A 20 18.50 5.29 30.60
N TRP A 21 18.08 6.31 29.86
CA TRP A 21 17.73 6.18 28.44
C TRP A 21 19.03 5.92 27.69
N ALA A 22 19.59 4.72 27.87
CA ALA A 22 20.68 4.20 27.06
C ALA A 22 20.05 3.34 25.99
N GLY A 23 20.18 3.77 24.75
CA GLY A 23 19.89 2.94 23.60
C GLY A 23 20.82 1.73 23.59
N ASP A 24 20.23 0.54 23.53
CA ASP A 24 20.86 -0.63 22.95
C ASP A 24 20.15 -0.91 21.63
N ALA A 25 20.78 -0.48 20.55
CA ALA A 25 20.39 -0.78 19.20
C ALA A 25 21.13 -2.04 18.76
N LEU A 26 20.62 -3.25 19.03
CA LEU A 26 20.99 -4.44 18.25
C LEU A 26 20.05 -5.64 18.41
N ALA A 27 18.86 -5.59 17.81
CA ALA A 27 18.20 -6.80 17.30
C ALA A 27 17.04 -6.43 16.35
N GLN A 28 17.37 -5.78 15.22
CA GLN A 28 16.53 -5.94 14.04
C GLN A 28 16.87 -7.30 13.43
N SER A 29 16.42 -8.38 14.08
CA SER A 29 16.31 -9.68 13.45
C SER A 29 15.20 -9.58 12.40
N GLY A 30 15.61 -9.13 11.21
CA GLY A 30 14.86 -9.15 9.96
C GLY A 30 14.54 -10.57 9.50
N ALA A 31 13.91 -11.36 10.36
CA ALA A 31 13.29 -12.61 9.99
C ALA A 31 11.96 -12.29 9.32
N SER A 32 12.02 -12.28 7.99
CA SER A 32 10.88 -12.63 7.16
C SER A 32 9.72 -11.63 7.21
N GLN A 33 9.98 -10.41 6.71
CA GLN A 33 9.01 -9.89 5.76
C GLN A 33 9.08 -10.80 4.53
N LYS A 34 8.46 -11.98 4.65
CA LYS A 34 8.01 -12.76 3.52
C LYS A 34 7.10 -11.77 2.81
N LYS A 35 7.64 -11.10 1.79
CA LYS A 35 6.92 -10.28 0.85
C LYS A 35 5.73 -11.13 0.46
N GLN A 36 4.58 -10.87 1.09
CA GLN A 36 3.33 -11.50 0.77
C GLN A 36 2.95 -10.88 -0.55
N GLN A 37 3.65 -11.32 -1.60
CA GLN A 37 3.27 -11.12 -2.97
C GLN A 37 2.02 -12.00 -3.09
N GLN A 38 0.89 -11.48 -2.61
CA GLN A 38 -0.41 -11.97 -3.02
C GLN A 38 -0.34 -11.99 -4.54
N ALA A 39 -0.26 -13.19 -5.10
CA ALA A 39 -0.28 -13.35 -6.54
C ALA A 39 -1.50 -12.55 -7.02
N PRO A 40 -1.31 -11.56 -7.92
CA PRO A 40 -2.41 -10.70 -8.30
C PRO A 40 -3.50 -11.62 -8.82
N ALA A 41 -4.68 -11.58 -8.18
CA ALA A 41 -5.82 -12.34 -8.66
C ALA A 41 -6.07 -11.87 -10.09
N LYS A 42 -5.79 -12.75 -11.07
CA LYS A 42 -5.95 -12.42 -12.48
C LYS A 42 -7.41 -12.06 -12.70
N VAL A 43 -7.64 -10.91 -13.30
CA VAL A 43 -8.98 -10.44 -13.65
C VAL A 43 -9.27 -10.82 -15.09
N VAL A 44 -10.54 -11.04 -15.42
CA VAL A 44 -10.93 -11.40 -16.79
C VAL A 44 -11.28 -10.12 -17.53
N ASP A 45 -10.66 -9.90 -18.69
CA ASP A 45 -11.03 -8.84 -19.61
C ASP A 45 -12.44 -9.13 -20.17
N PRO A 46 -13.43 -8.25 -19.95
CA PRO A 46 -14.83 -8.52 -20.33
C PRO A 46 -15.08 -8.40 -21.84
N VAL A 47 -14.12 -7.88 -22.62
CA VAL A 47 -14.22 -7.72 -24.08
C VAL A 47 -13.76 -8.99 -24.79
N CYS A 48 -12.62 -9.54 -24.39
CA CYS A 48 -12.00 -10.69 -25.07
C CYS A 48 -12.01 -11.99 -24.25
N GLY A 49 -12.26 -11.93 -22.93
CA GLY A 49 -12.26 -13.08 -22.04
C GLY A 49 -10.87 -13.55 -21.59
N MET A 50 -9.80 -12.83 -21.94
CA MET A 50 -8.44 -13.17 -21.49
C MET A 50 -8.24 -12.84 -20.01
N GLN A 51 -7.42 -13.65 -19.33
CA GLN A 51 -6.93 -13.32 -17.99
C GLN A 51 -5.84 -12.26 -18.07
N VAL A 52 -6.06 -11.15 -17.39
CA VAL A 52 -5.17 -10.01 -17.29
C VAL A 52 -4.67 -9.89 -15.87
N ASP A 53 -3.36 -9.71 -15.71
CA ASP A 53 -2.78 -9.35 -14.43
C ASP A 53 -3.05 -7.86 -14.19
N PRO A 54 -3.78 -7.44 -13.14
CA PRO A 54 -4.04 -6.02 -12.88
C PRO A 54 -2.76 -5.19 -12.70
N ALA A 55 -1.67 -5.82 -12.25
CA ALA A 55 -0.35 -5.19 -12.13
C ALA A 55 0.41 -5.04 -13.47
N LYS A 56 -0.01 -5.74 -14.54
CA LYS A 56 0.58 -5.69 -15.89
C LYS A 56 -0.42 -5.30 -16.96
N ALA A 57 -1.62 -4.86 -16.58
CA ALA A 57 -2.66 -4.50 -17.52
C ALA A 57 -2.17 -3.35 -18.40
N ALA A 58 -2.31 -3.51 -19.72
CA ALA A 58 -1.93 -2.47 -20.67
C ALA A 58 -2.83 -1.24 -20.56
N ALA A 59 -4.11 -1.46 -20.23
CA ALA A 59 -5.10 -0.40 -20.09
C ALA A 59 -6.09 -0.70 -18.95
N LYS A 60 -6.66 0.37 -18.38
CA LYS A 60 -7.72 0.30 -17.36
C LYS A 60 -8.78 1.37 -17.59
N SER A 61 -10.01 1.11 -17.18
CA SER A 61 -11.12 2.06 -17.23
C SER A 61 -11.90 2.02 -15.91
N GLU A 62 -12.37 3.17 -15.46
CA GLU A 62 -13.22 3.26 -14.27
C GLU A 62 -14.68 3.29 -14.70
N TYR A 63 -15.46 2.31 -14.24
CA TYR A 63 -16.87 2.20 -14.57
C TYR A 63 -17.68 1.91 -13.30
N LYS A 64 -18.65 2.77 -12.99
CA LYS A 64 -19.49 2.68 -11.77
C LYS A 64 -18.66 2.53 -10.48
N GLY A 65 -17.53 3.23 -10.39
CA GLY A 65 -16.61 3.16 -9.24
C GLY A 65 -15.76 1.88 -9.16
N GLN A 66 -15.77 1.04 -10.20
CA GLN A 66 -14.93 -0.15 -10.30
C GLN A 66 -13.85 0.03 -11.37
N THR A 67 -12.61 -0.33 -11.05
CA THR A 67 -11.52 -0.36 -12.02
C THR A 67 -11.55 -1.66 -12.81
N ILE A 68 -11.82 -1.56 -14.11
CA ILE A 68 -11.78 -2.67 -15.06
C ILE A 68 -10.43 -2.65 -15.78
N TYR A 69 -9.80 -3.81 -15.91
CA TYR A 69 -8.48 -3.96 -16.54
C TYR A 69 -8.62 -4.67 -17.88
N PHE A 70 -7.81 -4.25 -18.85
CA PHE A 70 -7.86 -4.73 -20.22
C PHE A 70 -6.49 -5.20 -20.70
N CYS A 71 -6.48 -6.16 -21.60
CA CYS A 71 -5.25 -6.69 -22.20
C CYS A 71 -4.59 -5.68 -23.16
N SER A 72 -5.35 -4.71 -23.69
CA SER A 72 -4.89 -3.71 -24.66
C SER A 72 -5.77 -2.46 -24.64
N ASP A 73 -5.27 -1.35 -25.19
CA ASP A 73 -6.05 -0.14 -25.45
C ASP A 73 -7.25 -0.38 -26.38
N TYR A 74 -7.13 -1.33 -27.31
CA TYR A 74 -8.21 -1.69 -28.21
C TYR A 74 -9.41 -2.26 -27.43
N CYS A 75 -9.16 -3.17 -26.47
CA CYS A 75 -10.21 -3.68 -25.58
C CYS A 75 -10.81 -2.56 -24.73
N LYS A 76 -9.99 -1.65 -24.17
CA LYS A 76 -10.50 -0.48 -23.43
C LYS A 76 -11.46 0.36 -24.28
N ARG A 77 -11.08 0.72 -25.52
CA ARG A 77 -11.93 1.54 -26.41
C ARG A 77 -13.25 0.86 -26.77
N LYS A 78 -13.21 -0.46 -27.03
CA LYS A 78 -14.42 -1.27 -27.25
C LYS A 78 -15.33 -1.24 -26.03
N PHE A 79 -14.75 -1.42 -24.84
CA PHE A 79 -15.48 -1.36 -23.59
C PHE A 79 -16.10 0.02 -23.35
N ASP A 80 -15.33 1.10 -23.51
CA ASP A 80 -15.81 2.48 -23.31
C ASP A 80 -16.96 2.84 -24.29
N ALA A 81 -16.99 2.24 -25.48
CA ALA A 81 -18.07 2.43 -26.45
C ALA A 81 -19.39 1.74 -26.05
N ALA A 82 -19.34 0.62 -25.33
CA ALA A 82 -20.53 -0.14 -24.95
C ALA A 82 -20.36 -0.93 -23.63
N PRO A 83 -20.11 -0.26 -22.49
CA PRO A 83 -19.70 -0.92 -21.25
C PRO A 83 -20.80 -1.82 -20.66
N GLU A 84 -22.06 -1.43 -20.85
CA GLU A 84 -23.22 -2.21 -20.38
C GLU A 84 -23.34 -3.57 -21.07
N THR A 85 -22.93 -3.67 -22.33
CA THR A 85 -22.97 -4.93 -23.09
C THR A 85 -21.97 -5.94 -22.54
N TYR A 86 -20.78 -5.46 -22.16
CA TYR A 86 -19.69 -6.31 -21.66
C TYR A 86 -19.86 -6.69 -20.18
N LEU A 87 -20.50 -5.85 -19.37
CA LEU A 87 -20.72 -6.10 -17.94
C LEU A 87 -21.99 -6.89 -17.62
N LYS A 88 -22.89 -7.09 -18.60
CA LYS A 88 -24.06 -7.96 -18.44
C LYS A 88 -23.71 -9.45 -18.29
N LYS A 89 -22.47 -9.84 -18.55
CA LYS A 89 -22.00 -11.20 -18.31
C LYS A 89 -21.49 -11.29 -16.87
N PRO A 90 -22.24 -11.87 -15.92
CA PRO A 90 -21.72 -12.08 -14.58
C PRO A 90 -20.45 -12.93 -14.70
N ALA A 91 -19.35 -12.44 -14.13
CA ALA A 91 -18.13 -13.24 -13.99
C ALA A 91 -18.49 -14.59 -13.34
N PRO A 92 -17.87 -15.70 -13.77
CA PRO A 92 -18.19 -17.01 -13.24
C PRO A 92 -18.01 -17.01 -11.72
N LYS A 93 -19.12 -17.22 -11.01
CA LYS A 93 -19.10 -17.52 -9.58
C LYS A 93 -18.40 -18.88 -9.45
N LYS A 94 -17.26 -18.84 -8.78
CA LYS A 94 -16.42 -20.00 -8.49
C LYS A 94 -17.19 -21.05 -7.69
#